data_AF-A0A2U1QYK1-F1
#
_entry.id   AF-A0A2U1QYK1-F1
#
_cell.length_a   1.000
_cell.length_b   1.000
_cell.length_c   1.000
_cell.angle_alpha   90.00
_cell.angle_beta   90.00
_cell.angle_gamma   90.00
#
_symmetry.space_group_name_H-M   'P 1'
#
loop_
_entity.id
_entity.type
_entity.pdbx_description
1 polymer ?
#
loop_
_entity_poly.entity_id
_entity_poly.type
_entity_poly.pdbx_seq_one_letter_code
_entity_poly.pdbx_strand_id
1 'polypeptide(L)'
;MNNKNCFDFLRFFFAANVLLSHISELSENKSLYFLSYFANAIIGIKGFFVISGFLVAKSYVNTPSLKTYFIKRAKRILPAYIVLILLSVVVFAYFSTYSFSEYFSAPDVYQYLGWNLIFMNFMQPCLPGLFENNLICAVNGALWTLKIEEGFYLVLPLIFYLIRKTKKVYIVLISLYILS
;
A
#
# COMPACT_ATOMS: atom_id res chain seq x y z
N MET A 1 -14.10 14.76 -21.74
CA MET A 1 -14.92 13.53 -21.69
C MET A 1 -15.22 13.20 -20.23
N ASN A 2 -16.45 13.46 -19.79
CA ASN A 2 -16.90 13.22 -18.42
C ASN A 2 -17.23 11.72 -18.26
N ASN A 3 -16.22 10.87 -18.09
CA ASN A 3 -16.40 9.44 -17.88
C ASN A 3 -16.85 9.20 -16.44
N LYS A 4 -18.17 9.31 -16.17
CA LYS A 4 -18.80 8.85 -14.92
C LYS A 4 -18.66 7.33 -14.81
N ASN A 5 -17.51 6.87 -14.35
CA ASN A 5 -17.34 5.51 -13.86
C ASN A 5 -17.30 5.55 -12.33
N CYS A 6 -17.77 4.49 -11.68
CA CYS A 6 -17.80 4.41 -10.23
C CYS A 6 -16.52 3.79 -9.65
N PHE A 7 -15.41 3.72 -10.39
CA PHE A 7 -14.20 3.06 -9.88
C PHE A 7 -13.60 3.78 -8.67
N ASP A 8 -13.64 5.11 -8.66
CA ASP A 8 -13.16 5.88 -7.50
C ASP A 8 -14.06 5.66 -6.28
N PHE A 9 -15.38 5.58 -6.49
CA PHE A 9 -16.32 5.21 -5.43
C PHE A 9 -16.06 3.79 -4.90
N LEU A 10 -15.86 2.81 -5.79
CA LEU A 10 -15.55 1.43 -5.37
C LEU A 10 -14.23 1.36 -4.61
N ARG A 11 -13.20 2.09 -5.04
CA ARG A 11 -11.92 2.17 -4.30
C ARG A 11 -12.11 2.78 -2.92
N PHE A 12 -12.87 3.86 -2.82
CA PHE A 12 -13.22 4.47 -1.55
C PHE A 12 -14.01 3.51 -0.66
N PHE A 13 -15.01 2.83 -1.20
CA PHE A 13 -15.81 1.83 -0.47
C PHE A 13 -14.93 0.69 0.07
N PHE A 14 -14.03 0.15 -0.74
CA PHE A 14 -13.11 -0.89 -0.30
C PHE A 14 -12.11 -0.39 0.75
N ALA A 15 -11.56 0.83 0.58
CA ALA A 15 -10.68 1.44 1.57
C ALA A 15 -11.40 1.71 2.90
N ALA A 16 -12.67 2.14 2.86
CA ALA A 16 -13.49 2.33 4.04
C ALA A 16 -13.77 1.01 4.77
N ASN A 17 -14.02 -0.08 4.04
CA ASN A 17 -14.16 -1.42 4.63
C ASN A 17 -12.88 -1.84 5.37
N VAL A 18 -11.70 -1.60 4.79
CA VAL A 18 -10.42 -1.89 5.44
C VAL A 18 -10.25 -1.05 6.71
N LEU A 19 -10.55 0.25 6.63
CA LEU A 19 -10.49 1.16 7.78
C LEU A 19 -11.40 0.70 8.92
N LEU A 20 -12.67 0.39 8.64
CA LEU A 20 -13.64 -0.04 9.65
C LEU A 20 -13.26 -1.39 10.29
N SER A 21 -12.74 -2.35 9.51
CA SER A 21 -12.22 -3.61 10.02
C SER A 21 -11.04 -3.37 10.97
N HIS A 22 -10.09 -2.51 10.60
CA HIS A 22 -8.94 -2.19 11.45
C HIS A 22 -9.33 -1.42 12.72
N ILE A 23 -10.33 -0.54 12.67
CA ILE A 23 -10.86 0.11 13.88
C ILE A 23 -11.38 -0.95 14.87
N SER A 24 -12.10 -1.96 14.37
CA SER A 24 -12.58 -3.07 15.21
C SER A 24 -11.45 -3.93 15.78
N GLU A 25 -10.46 -4.28 14.96
CA GLU A 25 -9.39 -5.23 15.34
C GLU A 25 -8.32 -4.57 16.22
N LEU A 26 -7.86 -3.36 15.86
CA LEU A 26 -6.72 -2.70 16.51
C LEU A 26 -7.11 -1.92 17.77
N SER A 27 -8.38 -1.57 17.95
CA SER A 27 -8.83 -0.86 19.16
C SER A 27 -8.93 -1.76 20.39
N GLU A 28 -8.94 -3.07 20.20
CA GLU A 28 -9.26 -4.08 21.23
C GLU A 28 -10.56 -3.81 22.00
N ASN A 29 -11.42 -2.93 21.50
CA ASN A 29 -12.62 -2.50 22.19
C ASN A 29 -13.81 -3.35 21.75
N LYS A 30 -14.34 -4.16 22.68
CA LYS A 30 -15.50 -5.04 22.45
C LYS A 30 -16.73 -4.28 21.93
N SER A 31 -16.89 -2.99 22.27
CA SER A 31 -18.02 -2.19 21.77
C SER A 31 -17.94 -1.91 20.27
N LEU A 32 -16.76 -2.02 19.66
CA LEU A 32 -16.53 -1.77 18.24
C LEU A 32 -16.56 -3.05 17.39
N TYR A 33 -16.65 -4.23 18.02
CA TYR A 33 -16.68 -5.52 17.30
C TYR A 33 -17.84 -5.66 16.33
N PHE A 34 -18.95 -4.92 16.53
CA PHE A 34 -20.06 -4.93 15.60
C PHE A 34 -19.67 -4.47 14.18
N LEU A 35 -18.63 -3.64 14.05
CA LEU A 35 -18.14 -3.17 12.75
C LEU A 35 -17.65 -4.33 11.88
N SER A 36 -17.11 -5.39 12.48
CA SER A 36 -16.64 -6.59 11.77
C SER A 36 -17.77 -7.39 11.10
N TYR A 37 -19.04 -7.18 11.49
CA TYR A 37 -20.19 -7.78 10.80
C TYR A 37 -20.46 -7.13 9.44
N PHE A 38 -20.09 -5.86 9.27
CA PHE A 38 -20.38 -5.07 8.07
C PHE A 38 -19.13 -4.79 7.24
N ALA A 39 -17.95 -4.86 7.84
CA ALA A 39 -16.68 -4.54 7.22
C ALA A 39 -15.71 -5.71 7.33
N ASN A 40 -15.00 -6.01 6.23
CA ASN A 40 -14.02 -7.07 6.19
C ASN A 40 -12.77 -6.60 5.43
N ALA A 41 -11.64 -6.52 6.13
CA ALA A 41 -10.38 -6.06 5.55
C ALA A 41 -9.95 -6.92 4.36
N ILE A 42 -10.09 -8.25 4.42
CA ILE A 42 -9.66 -9.17 3.36
C ILE A 42 -10.43 -8.90 2.08
N ILE A 43 -11.76 -8.76 2.16
CA ILE A 43 -12.61 -8.46 1.01
C ILE A 43 -12.29 -7.06 0.47
N GLY A 44 -12.13 -6.07 1.37
CA GLY A 44 -11.74 -4.71 1.01
C GLY A 44 -10.42 -4.67 0.23
N ILE A 45 -9.38 -5.30 0.75
CA ILE A 45 -8.05 -5.37 0.12
C ILE A 45 -8.13 -6.07 -1.23
N LYS A 46 -8.78 -7.23 -1.32
CA LYS A 46 -8.94 -7.98 -2.58
C LYS A 46 -9.67 -7.13 -3.64
N GLY A 47 -10.80 -6.52 -3.27
CA GLY A 47 -11.56 -5.65 -4.15
C GLY A 47 -10.75 -4.44 -4.61
N PHE A 48 -10.04 -3.79 -3.69
CA PHE A 48 -9.17 -2.65 -4.00
C PHE A 48 -8.08 -3.03 -5.01
N PHE A 49 -7.41 -4.17 -4.82
CA PHE A 49 -6.37 -4.62 -5.75
C PHE A 49 -6.91 -5.02 -7.13
N VAL A 50 -8.07 -5.67 -7.21
CA VAL A 50 -8.70 -6.01 -8.50
C VAL A 50 -9.00 -4.75 -9.31
N ILE A 51 -9.66 -3.76 -8.70
CA ILE A 51 -9.98 -2.50 -9.38
C ILE A 51 -8.71 -1.73 -9.73
N SER A 52 -7.72 -1.68 -8.83
CA SER A 52 -6.45 -1.01 -9.07
C SER A 52 -5.68 -1.66 -10.22
N GLY A 53 -5.59 -3.00 -10.24
CA GLY A 53 -4.94 -3.76 -11.31
C GLY A 53 -5.55 -3.48 -12.69
N PHE A 54 -6.88 -3.45 -12.79
CA PHE A 54 -7.57 -3.06 -14.03
C PHE A 54 -7.19 -1.64 -14.50
N LEU A 55 -7.19 -0.66 -13.59
CA LEU A 55 -6.84 0.73 -13.93
C LEU A 55 -5.37 0.91 -14.32
N VAL A 56 -4.48 0.13 -13.71
CA VAL A 56 -3.05 0.10 -14.05
C VAL A 56 -2.86 -0.51 -15.44
N ALA A 57 -3.49 -1.65 -15.71
CA ALA A 57 -3.49 -2.28 -17.04
C ALA A 57 -4.03 -1.35 -18.13
N LYS A 58 -5.19 -0.72 -17.90
CA LYS A 58 -5.76 0.26 -18.83
C LYS A 58 -4.80 1.41 -19.10
N SER A 59 -4.14 1.92 -18.07
CA SER A 59 -3.17 3.00 -18.24
C SER A 59 -1.90 2.56 -18.96
N TYR A 60 -1.45 1.32 -18.78
CA TYR A 60 -0.31 0.76 -19.51
C TYR A 60 -0.63 0.69 -21.00
N VAL A 61 -1.77 0.08 -21.36
CA VAL A 61 -2.23 -0.05 -22.75
C VAL A 61 -2.41 1.32 -23.43
N ASN A 62 -2.90 2.31 -22.70
CA ASN A 62 -3.12 3.66 -23.22
C ASN A 62 -1.86 4.57 -23.17
N THR A 63 -0.69 4.03 -22.81
CA THR A 63 0.55 4.81 -22.75
C THR A 63 1.52 4.35 -23.85
N PRO A 64 2.03 5.28 -24.70
CA PRO A 64 2.79 4.90 -25.88
C PRO A 64 4.19 4.35 -25.59
N SER A 65 4.77 4.65 -24.42
CA SER A 65 6.13 4.21 -24.07
C SER A 65 6.24 3.76 -22.62
N LEU A 66 7.16 2.82 -22.37
CA LEU A 66 7.47 2.33 -21.03
C LEU A 66 7.94 3.46 -20.10
N LYS A 67 8.81 4.34 -20.61
CA LYS A 67 9.31 5.50 -19.86
C LYS A 67 8.15 6.39 -19.38
N THR A 68 7.21 6.72 -20.28
CA THR A 68 6.06 7.55 -19.92
C THR A 68 5.14 6.85 -18.92
N TYR A 69 5.00 5.53 -19.00
CA TYR A 69 4.22 4.75 -18.04
C TYR A 69 4.82 4.84 -16.64
N PHE A 70 6.12 4.54 -16.49
CA PHE A 70 6.79 4.61 -15.19
C PHE A 70 6.80 6.03 -14.62
N ILE A 71 7.00 7.08 -15.43
CA ILE A 71 6.93 8.46 -14.95
C ILE A 71 5.53 8.80 -14.40
N LYS A 72 4.46 8.39 -15.10
CA LYS A 72 3.08 8.61 -14.62
C LYS A 72 2.81 7.91 -13.29
N ARG A 73 3.37 6.70 -13.10
CA ARG A 73 3.22 5.90 -11.88
C ARG A 73 4.02 6.49 -10.72
N ALA A 74 5.28 6.82 -10.97
CA ALA A 74 6.16 7.49 -10.02
C ALA A 74 5.56 8.81 -9.51
N LYS A 75 5.08 9.68 -10.41
CA LYS A 75 4.44 10.96 -10.03
C LYS A 75 3.16 10.80 -9.23
N ARG A 76 2.50 9.63 -9.32
CA ARG A 76 1.26 9.34 -8.61
C ARG A 76 1.52 8.94 -7.15
N ILE A 77 2.51 8.09 -6.90
CA ILE A 77 2.71 7.48 -5.57
C ILE A 77 3.89 8.11 -4.82
N LEU A 78 5.05 8.28 -5.46
CA LEU A 78 6.28 8.66 -4.77
C LEU A 78 6.17 9.97 -3.95
N PRO A 79 5.60 11.08 -4.47
CA PRO A 79 5.55 12.32 -3.70
C PRO A 79 4.75 12.16 -2.40
N ALA A 80 3.56 11.58 -2.49
CA ALA A 80 2.70 11.37 -1.34
C ALA A 80 3.32 10.37 -0.35
N TYR A 81 3.94 9.30 -0.85
CA TYR A 81 4.57 8.27 -0.03
C TYR A 81 5.79 8.80 0.75
N ILE A 82 6.67 9.56 0.09
CA ILE A 82 7.84 10.18 0.73
C ILE A 82 7.39 11.16 1.81
N VAL A 83 6.43 12.04 1.48
CA VAL A 83 5.89 13.00 2.45
C VAL A 83 5.25 12.28 3.64
N LEU A 84 4.48 11.22 3.40
CA LEU A 84 3.86 10.42 4.46
C LEU A 84 4.90 9.81 5.41
N ILE A 85 6.00 9.25 4.89
CA ILE A 85 7.07 8.67 5.71
C ILE A 85 7.75 9.75 6.56
N LEU A 86 8.16 10.86 5.93
CA LEU A 86 8.82 11.96 6.62
C LEU A 86 7.92 12.57 7.69
N LEU A 87 6.65 12.79 7.34
CA LEU A 87 5.65 13.32 8.26
C LEU A 87 5.40 12.35 9.41
N SER A 88 5.37 11.04 9.17
CA SER A 88 5.24 10.05 10.23
C SER A 88 6.38 10.19 11.24
N VAL A 89 7.63 10.28 10.80
CA VAL A 89 8.76 10.45 11.71
C VAL A 89 8.64 11.73 12.55
N VAL A 90 8.29 12.86 11.94
CA VAL A 90 8.21 14.15 12.62
C VAL A 90 7.01 14.23 13.57
N VAL A 91 5.83 13.81 13.12
CA VAL A 91 4.60 13.88 13.92
C VAL A 91 4.66 12.91 15.08
N PHE A 92 5.11 11.66 14.85
CA PHE A 92 5.16 10.66 15.91
C PHE A 92 6.30 10.89 16.92
N ALA A 93 7.30 11.73 16.61
CA ALA A 93 8.26 12.18 17.61
C ALA A 93 7.58 12.86 18.82
N TYR A 94 6.45 13.55 18.60
CA TYR A 94 5.69 14.20 19.67
C TYR A 94 4.94 13.22 20.58
N PHE A 95 4.60 12.04 20.05
CA PHE A 95 3.85 11.00 20.78
C PHE A 95 4.75 9.92 21.38
N SER A 96 6.05 9.97 21.11
CA SER A 96 7.03 9.01 21.62
C SER A 96 7.24 9.23 23.13
N THR A 97 7.54 8.14 23.85
CA THR A 97 8.01 8.20 25.24
C THR A 97 9.41 8.79 25.39
N TYR A 98 10.18 8.85 24.29
CA TYR A 98 11.54 9.38 24.26
C TYR A 98 11.49 10.91 24.22
N SER A 99 12.49 11.59 24.79
CA SER A 99 12.64 13.03 24.55
C SER A 99 12.93 13.30 23.07
N PHE A 100 12.62 14.51 22.59
CA PHE A 100 12.84 14.88 21.18
C PHE A 100 14.29 14.64 20.74
N SER A 101 15.28 14.93 21.60
CA SER A 101 16.70 14.70 21.30
C SER A 101 17.05 13.22 21.23
N GLU A 102 16.55 12.40 22.16
CA GLU A 102 16.80 10.96 22.17
C GLU A 102 16.15 10.27 20.97
N TYR A 103 14.92 10.68 20.63
CA TYR A 103 14.19 10.13 19.48
C TYR A 103 14.96 10.32 18.18
N PHE A 104 15.40 11.54 17.87
CA PHE A 104 16.16 11.81 16.63
C PHE A 104 17.61 11.32 16.68
N SER A 105 18.13 10.97 17.85
CA SER A 105 19.44 10.33 17.98
C SER A 105 19.37 8.80 17.85
N ALA A 106 18.16 8.22 17.94
CA ALA A 106 17.97 6.78 17.88
C ALA A 106 18.22 6.23 16.46
N PRO A 107 19.05 5.18 16.31
CA PRO A 107 19.29 4.53 15.02
C PRO A 107 18.00 4.03 14.34
N ASP A 108 17.00 3.63 15.12
CA ASP A 108 15.72 3.10 14.64
C ASP A 108 14.98 4.08 13.74
N VAL A 109 15.06 5.40 14.01
CA VAL A 109 14.44 6.43 13.16
C VAL A 109 15.06 6.43 11.76
N TYR A 110 16.38 6.33 11.68
CA TYR A 110 17.08 6.32 10.39
C TYR A 110 16.90 4.99 9.65
N GLN A 111 16.85 3.87 10.37
CA GLN A 111 16.49 2.57 9.79
C GLN A 111 15.06 2.61 9.24
N TYR A 112 14.11 3.19 9.99
CA TYR A 112 12.73 3.36 9.55
C TYR A 112 12.70 4.18 8.26
N LEU A 113 13.34 5.34 8.22
CA LEU A 113 13.42 6.17 7.01
C LEU A 113 14.04 5.39 5.83
N GLY A 114 15.20 4.77 6.03
CA GLY A 114 15.93 4.07 4.98
C GLY A 114 15.11 2.93 4.37
N TRP A 115 14.61 2.01 5.19
CA TRP A 115 13.84 0.86 4.72
C TRP A 115 12.48 1.26 4.15
N ASN A 116 11.76 2.20 4.77
CA ASN A 116 10.45 2.59 4.28
C ASN A 116 10.53 3.36 2.95
N LEU A 117 11.53 4.23 2.75
CA LEU A 117 11.70 4.99 1.50
C LEU A 117 11.98 4.11 0.28
N ILE A 118 12.49 2.89 0.48
CA ILE A 118 12.69 1.89 -0.58
C ILE A 118 11.60 0.81 -0.62
N PHE A 119 10.43 1.07 -0.01
CA PHE A 119 9.28 0.16 0.05
C PHE A 119 9.56 -1.17 0.78
N MET A 120 10.56 -1.20 1.66
CA MET A 120 10.88 -2.34 2.54
C MET A 120 10.39 -2.11 3.97
N ASN A 121 9.17 -1.58 4.12
CA ASN A 121 8.55 -1.25 5.42
C ASN A 121 8.59 -2.38 6.46
N PHE A 122 8.54 -3.64 6.04
CA PHE A 122 8.62 -4.81 6.91
C PHE A 122 9.98 -4.99 7.63
N MET A 123 11.06 -4.37 7.13
CA MET A 123 12.38 -4.43 7.77
C MET A 123 12.46 -3.56 9.02
N GLN A 124 11.81 -2.40 9.00
CA GLN A 124 11.68 -1.52 10.16
C GLN A 124 10.31 -0.83 10.15
N PRO A 125 9.26 -1.51 10.65
CA PRO A 125 7.90 -0.96 10.66
C PRO A 125 7.64 -0.01 11.85
N CYS A 126 8.51 -0.01 12.85
CA CYS A 126 8.31 0.63 14.15
C CYS A 126 9.28 1.80 14.35
N LEU A 127 8.82 2.80 15.09
CA LEU A 127 9.60 3.97 15.53
C LEU A 127 9.80 3.88 17.06
N PRO A 128 10.89 4.42 17.61
CA PRO A 128 11.25 4.22 19.01
C PRO A 128 10.26 4.91 19.97
N GLY A 129 9.95 4.24 21.09
CA GLY A 129 9.06 4.78 22.12
C GLY A 129 7.59 4.90 21.72
N LEU A 130 7.15 4.16 20.69
CA LEU A 130 5.79 4.24 20.14
C LEU A 130 5.15 2.85 20.07
N PHE A 131 3.88 2.77 20.48
CA PHE A 131 3.04 1.56 20.35
C PHE A 131 3.64 0.28 20.94
N GLU A 132 4.55 0.38 21.92
CA GLU A 132 5.27 -0.76 22.51
C GLU A 132 4.34 -1.76 23.20
N ASN A 133 3.19 -1.29 23.70
CA ASN A 133 2.18 -2.10 24.36
C ASN A 133 1.00 -2.50 23.45
N ASN A 134 1.02 -2.12 22.16
CA ASN A 134 -0.04 -2.48 21.22
C ASN A 134 0.22 -3.87 20.61
N LEU A 135 -0.82 -4.47 20.02
CA LEU A 135 -0.70 -5.72 19.23
C LEU A 135 0.38 -5.67 18.15
N ILE A 136 0.58 -4.48 17.56
CA ILE A 136 1.52 -4.26 16.47
C ILE A 136 2.18 -2.90 16.72
N CYS A 137 3.52 -2.86 16.74
CA CYS A 137 4.26 -1.60 16.89
C CYS A 137 4.33 -0.76 15.61
N ALA A 138 3.80 -1.27 14.50
CA ALA A 138 3.91 -0.66 13.19
C ALA A 138 3.18 0.68 13.15
N VAL A 139 3.93 1.76 12.92
CA VAL A 139 3.37 3.13 12.93
C VAL A 139 2.40 3.35 11.78
N ASN A 140 2.69 2.74 10.63
CA ASN A 140 1.77 2.72 9.50
C ASN A 140 1.76 1.33 8.88
N GLY A 141 0.99 0.43 9.47
CA GLY A 141 0.79 -0.93 8.95
C GLY A 141 0.28 -0.94 7.51
N ALA A 142 -0.53 0.04 7.09
CA ALA A 142 -1.13 0.04 5.75
C ALA A 142 -0.12 0.19 4.59
N LEU A 143 1.12 0.62 4.85
CA LEU A 143 2.18 0.79 3.83
C LEU A 143 2.50 -0.51 3.07
N TRP A 144 2.23 -1.69 3.64
CA TRP A 144 2.48 -2.96 2.96
C TRP A 144 1.71 -3.08 1.64
N THR A 145 0.50 -2.51 1.55
CA THR A 145 -0.30 -2.55 0.33
C THR A 145 0.31 -1.74 -0.81
N LEU A 146 0.94 -0.60 -0.50
CA LEU A 146 1.60 0.26 -1.47
C LEU A 146 2.84 -0.38 -2.09
N LYS A 147 3.62 -1.11 -1.28
CA LYS A 147 4.73 -1.95 -1.76
C LYS A 147 4.25 -2.93 -2.85
N ILE A 148 3.12 -3.59 -2.61
CA ILE A 148 2.55 -4.55 -3.56
C ILE A 148 2.04 -3.83 -4.83
N GLU A 149 1.40 -2.67 -4.70
CA GLU A 149 0.95 -1.87 -5.85
C GLU A 149 2.14 -1.44 -6.74
N GLU A 150 3.24 -0.96 -6.16
CA GLU A 150 4.48 -0.65 -6.91
C GLU A 150 5.10 -1.90 -7.56
N GLY A 151 5.08 -3.04 -6.86
CA GLY A 151 5.47 -4.33 -7.44
C GLY A 151 4.67 -4.66 -8.70
N PHE A 152 3.34 -4.47 -8.67
CA PHE A 152 2.51 -4.65 -9.87
C PHE A 152 2.85 -3.65 -10.98
N TYR A 153 3.26 -2.42 -10.64
CA TYR A 153 3.68 -1.45 -11.66
C TYR A 153 4.90 -1.93 -12.44
N LEU A 154 5.83 -2.61 -11.76
CA LEU A 154 7.04 -3.19 -12.35
C LEU A 154 6.76 -4.48 -13.13
N VAL A 155 5.94 -5.38 -12.57
CA VAL A 155 5.68 -6.70 -13.15
C VAL A 155 4.72 -6.65 -14.35
N LEU A 156 3.76 -5.73 -14.36
CA LEU A 156 2.73 -5.68 -15.40
C LEU A 156 3.30 -5.52 -16.83
N PRO A 157 4.26 -4.61 -17.11
CA PRO A 157 4.90 -4.54 -18.43
C PRO A 157 5.56 -5.86 -18.87
N LEU A 158 6.16 -6.59 -17.93
CA LEU A 158 6.76 -7.90 -18.20
C LEU A 158 5.70 -8.94 -18.58
N ILE A 159 4.55 -8.97 -17.87
CA ILE A 159 3.42 -9.84 -18.22
C ILE A 159 2.94 -9.56 -19.65
N PHE A 160 2.73 -8.28 -19.99
CA PHE A 160 2.31 -7.88 -21.34
C PHE A 160 3.34 -8.24 -22.41
N TYR A 161 4.64 -8.09 -22.11
CA TYR A 161 5.71 -8.51 -22.99
C TYR A 161 5.69 -10.03 -23.24
N LEU A 162 5.56 -10.84 -22.19
CA LEU A 162 5.49 -12.31 -22.29
C LEU A 162 4.26 -12.78 -23.08
N ILE A 163 3.10 -12.15 -22.86
CA ILE A 163 1.88 -12.44 -23.62
C ILE A 163 2.10 -12.14 -25.11
N ARG A 164 2.68 -10.99 -25.45
CA ARG A 164 2.95 -10.61 -26.85
C ARG A 164 3.94 -11.55 -27.53
N LYS A 165 4.98 -11.97 -26.80
CA LYS A 165 6.04 -12.86 -27.32
C LYS A 165 5.54 -14.28 -27.54
N THR A 166 4.78 -14.83 -26.59
CA THR A 166 4.29 -16.22 -26.66
C THR A 166 3.04 -16.36 -27.52
N LYS A 167 2.24 -15.31 -27.66
CA LYS A 167 0.87 -15.31 -28.24
C LYS A 167 -0.10 -16.27 -27.53
N LYS A 168 0.31 -16.88 -26.40
CA LYS A 168 -0.45 -17.88 -25.66
C LYS A 168 -0.89 -17.30 -24.32
N VAL A 169 -1.87 -16.41 -24.37
CA VAL A 169 -2.40 -15.68 -23.19
C VAL A 169 -2.71 -16.63 -22.04
N TYR A 170 -3.43 -17.73 -22.32
CA TYR A 170 -3.85 -18.69 -21.30
C TYR A 170 -2.68 -19.35 -20.58
N ILE A 171 -1.57 -19.66 -21.26
CA ILE A 171 -0.40 -20.26 -20.60
C ILE A 171 0.22 -19.29 -19.62
N VAL A 172 0.38 -18.02 -20.01
CA VAL A 172 0.93 -16.99 -19.14
C VAL A 172 0.01 -16.78 -17.93
N LEU A 173 -1.30 -16.68 -18.13
CA LEU A 173 -2.26 -16.49 -17.03
C LEU A 173 -2.32 -17.70 -16.09
N ILE A 174 -2.32 -18.92 -16.62
CA ILE A 174 -2.30 -20.15 -15.82
C ILE A 174 -1.00 -20.24 -15.02
N SER A 175 0.15 -19.93 -15.62
CA SER A 175 1.42 -19.94 -14.89
C SER A 175 1.43 -18.91 -13.76
N LEU A 176 0.87 -17.72 -13.98
CA LEU A 176 0.76 -16.70 -12.95
C LEU A 176 -0.15 -17.14 -11.80
N TYR A 177 -1.27 -17.80 -12.12
CA TYR A 177 -2.18 -18.35 -11.11
C TYR A 177 -1.56 -19.48 -10.29
N ILE A 178 -0.75 -20.34 -10.92
CA ILE A 178 -0.05 -21.43 -10.20
C ILE A 178 1.08 -20.88 -9.32
N LEU A 179 1.72 -19.78 -9.72
CA LEU A 179 2.81 -19.14 -8.99
C LEU A 179 2.34 -18.17 -7.89
N SER A 180 1.07 -17.78 -7.87
CA SER A 180 0.49 -16.85 -6.89
C SER A 180 -0.04 -17.57 -5.66
#